data_AF-A0A4U7E6E6-F1
#
_entry.id   AF-A0A4U7E6E6-F1
#
_cell.length_a   1.000
_cell.length_b   1.000
_cell.length_c   1.000
_cell.angle_alpha   90.00
_cell.angle_beta   90.00
_cell.angle_gamma   90.00
#
_symmetry.space_group_name_H-M   'P 1'
#
loop_
_entity.id
_entity.type
_entity.pdbx_description
1 polymer ?
#
loop_
_entity_poly.entity_id
_entity_poly.type
_entity_poly.pdbx_seq_one_letter_code
_entity_poly.pdbx_strand_id
1 'polypeptide(L)' 'MSYKCSRCKRDVTLDEYGGVRCPYCGHRVLLKERGGGMKEVNVE' A
#
# COMPACT_ATOMS: atom_id res chain seq x y z
N MET A 1 -2.62 6.39 -6.14
CA MET A 1 -2.99 5.43 -5.07
C MET A 1 -1.87 5.40 -4.06
N SER A 2 -2.16 5.65 -2.79
CA SER A 2 -1.20 5.47 -1.71
C SER A 2 -0.99 3.98 -1.44
N TYR A 3 0.28 3.58 -1.38
CA TYR A 3 0.68 2.27 -0.91
C TYR A 3 1.42 2.43 0.40
N LYS A 4 1.33 1.44 1.27
CA LYS A 4 2.12 1.36 2.49
C LYS A 4 3.22 0.32 2.33
N CYS A 5 4.45 0.67 2.64
CA CYS A 5 5.54 -0.30 2.63
C CYS A 5 5.38 -1.30 3.80
N SER A 6 5.48 -2.60 3.52
CA SER A 6 5.34 -3.65 4.56
C SER A 6 6.38 -3.50 5.69
N ARG A 7 7.61 -3.08 5.35
CA ARG A 7 8.72 -2.95 6.32
C ARG A 7 8.73 -1.64 7.12
N CYS A 8 8.83 -0.49 6.44
CA CYS A 8 8.94 0.81 7.12
C CYS A 8 7.57 1.44 7.47
N LYS A 9 6.46 0.83 7.03
CA LYS A 9 5.08 1.27 7.27
C LYS A 9 4.76 2.71 6.83
N ARG A 10 5.64 3.33 6.04
CA ARG A 10 5.43 4.65 5.47
C ARG A 10 4.54 4.57 4.25
N ASP A 11 3.78 5.63 4.04
CA ASP A 11 3.00 5.83 2.85
C ASP A 11 3.93 6.26 1.71
N VAL A 12 3.79 5.56 0.60
CA VAL A 12 4.58 5.70 -0.61
C VAL A 12 3.63 5.82 -1.77
N THR A 13 3.80 6.91 -2.51
CA THR A 13 3.12 7.13 -3.77
C THR A 13 4.02 6.53 -4.85
N LEU A 14 3.52 5.52 -5.56
CA LEU A 14 4.17 5.04 -6.77
C LEU A 14 3.75 5.95 -7.93
N ASP A 15 4.74 6.48 -8.62
CA ASP A 15 4.63 7.14 -9.92
C ASP A 15 4.45 6.10 -11.04
N GLU A 16 3.76 6.45 -12.13
CA GLU A 16 3.39 5.52 -13.22
C GLU A 16 4.59 4.84 -13.92
N TYR A 17 5.80 5.39 -13.73
CA TYR A 17 7.07 4.87 -14.26
C TYR A 17 8.01 4.32 -13.17
N GLY A 18 7.65 4.50 -11.90
CA GLY A 18 8.44 4.09 -10.74
C GLY A 18 8.11 2.65 -10.35
N GLY A 19 9.04 1.74 -10.59
CA GLY A 19 8.87 0.32 -10.26
C GLY A 19 8.50 0.05 -8.79
N VAL A 20 8.17 -1.21 -8.47
CA VAL A 20 7.69 -1.63 -7.14
C VAL A 20 8.82 -1.64 -6.10
N ARG A 21 9.31 -0.46 -5.69
CA ARG A 21 10.37 -0.30 -4.68
C ARG A 21 10.08 0.88 -3.76
N CYS A 22 10.12 0.63 -2.45
CA CYS A 22 10.03 1.69 -1.46
C CYS A 22 11.30 2.58 -1.51
N PRO A 23 11.18 3.91 -1.71
CA PRO A 23 12.31 4.84 -1.75
C PRO A 23 13.07 4.95 -0.41
N TYR A 24 12.42 4.61 0.70
CA TYR A 24 13.02 4.76 2.04
C TYR A 24 13.84 3.55 2.49
N CYS A 25 13.39 2.33 2.20
CA CYS A 25 14.02 1.12 2.71
C CYS A 25 14.40 0.10 1.63
N GLY A 26 14.12 0.40 0.36
CA GLY A 26 14.42 -0.46 -0.78
C GLY A 26 13.58 -1.73 -0.86
N HIS A 27 12.62 -1.94 0.06
CA HIS A 27 11.75 -3.11 0.07
C HIS A 27 10.73 -3.06 -1.07
N ARG A 28 10.42 -4.23 -1.65
CA ARG A 28 9.58 -4.33 -2.86
C ARG A 28 8.15 -4.79 -2.60
N VAL A 29 7.79 -5.05 -1.34
CA VAL A 29 6.42 -5.42 -0.97
C VAL A 29 5.67 -4.18 -0.47
N LEU A 30 4.68 -3.79 -1.25
CA LEU A 30 3.82 -2.63 -1.02
C LEU A 30 2.38 -3.09 -0.83
N LEU A 31 1.74 -2.58 0.21
CA LEU A 31 0.36 -2.90 0.60
C LEU A 31 -0.55 -1.77 0.13
N LYS A 32 -1.59 -2.08 -0.63
CA LYS A 32 -2.58 -1.07 -1.03
C LYS A 32 -3.40 -0.66 0.19
N GLU A 33 -3.64 0.64 0.37
CA GLU A 33 -4.55 1.09 1.41
C GLU A 33 -5.98 0.59 1.18
N ARG A 34 -6.67 0.30 2.28
CA ARG A 34 -8.08 -0.12 2.24
C ARG A 34 -8.91 1.07 1.74
N GLY A 35 -9.79 0.82 0.78
CA GLY A 35 -10.76 1.84 0.35
C GLY A 35 -11.67 2.23 1.51
N GLY A 36 -12.01 3.52 1.64
CA GLY A 36 -12.86 4.04 2.72
C GLY A 36 -14.32 3.58 2.69
N GLY A 37 -14.69 2.66 1.79
CA GLY A 37 -16.02 2.10 1.72
C GLY A 37 -16.32 1.15 2.89
N MET A 38 -17.52 1.29 3.46
CA MET A 38 -18.05 0.30 4.40
C MET A 38 -18.33 -1.00 3.65
N LYS A 39 -17.79 -2.11 4.16
CA LYS A 39 -18.05 -3.45 3.62
C LYS A 39 -18.96 -4.17 4.60
N GLU A 40 -20.17 -4.50 4.16
CA GLU A 40 -21.08 -5.38 4.90
C GLU A 40 -20.55 -6.81 4.85
N VAL A 41 -20.49 -7.47 6.01
CA VAL A 41 -20.03 -8.85 6.15
C VAL A 41 -21.09 -9.62 6.92
N ASN A 42 -21.66 -10.66 6.30
CA ASN A 42 -22.53 -11.60 7.01
C ASN A 42 -21.65 -12.51 7.86
N VAL A 43 -21.96 -12.60 9.15
CA VAL A 43 -21.31 -13.50 10.09
C VAL A 43 -22.32 -14.60 10.40
N GLU A 44 -22.12 -15.78 9.82
CA GLU A 44 -22.81 -17.02 10.18
C GLU A 44 -22.03 -17.77 11.26
#